data_AF-A9PGZ5-F1
#
_entry.id   AF-A9PGZ5-F1
#
_cell.length_a   1.000
_cell.length_b   1.000
_cell.length_c   1.000
_cell.angle_alpha   90.00
_cell.angle_beta   90.00
_cell.angle_gamma   90.00
#
_symmetry.space_group_name_H-M   'P 1'
#
loop_
_entity.id
_entity.type
_entity.pdbx_description
1 polymer ?
#
loop_
_entity_poly.entity_id
_entity_poly.type
_entity_poly.pdbx_seq_one_letter_code
_entity_poly.pdbx_strand_id
1 'polypeptide(L)'
;MLREVVPQVSCPIALFTYYNPILKRGIEKFMSTVKDIGVHGLVVPDVPLEETGVLRKEAVKNKLELVLLTTPTTPTERMKAIVEAADGFVYLVSSVGVTGARASVSDRVQTLLRDIKESTTKPVAVGFGISKPEHVKQHGVLMVSLLVVPW
;
A
#
# COMPACT_ATOMS: atom_id res chain seq x y z
N MET A 1 -10.37 19.10 -5.40
CA MET A 1 -9.98 17.77 -5.95
C MET A 1 -10.52 16.58 -5.15
N LEU A 2 -9.93 16.09 -4.04
CA LEU A 2 -10.45 14.85 -3.41
C LEU A 2 -11.90 14.95 -2.93
N ARG A 3 -12.33 16.08 -2.39
CA ARG A 3 -13.74 16.33 -2.00
C ARG A 3 -14.73 16.26 -3.17
N GLU A 4 -14.26 16.51 -4.39
CA GLU A 4 -15.09 16.42 -5.61
C GLU A 4 -15.07 15.02 -6.20
N VAL A 5 -13.93 14.30 -6.08
CA VAL A 5 -13.74 12.97 -6.67
C VAL A 5 -14.38 11.88 -5.81
N VAL A 6 -14.22 11.92 -4.48
CA VAL A 6 -14.72 10.86 -3.59
C VAL A 6 -16.22 10.56 -3.77
N PRO A 7 -17.11 11.57 -3.89
CA PRO A 7 -18.53 11.30 -4.13
C PRO A 7 -18.85 10.69 -5.51
N GLN A 8 -17.91 10.76 -6.48
CA GLN A 8 -18.10 10.30 -7.85
C GLN A 8 -17.61 8.86 -8.08
N VAL A 9 -16.84 8.29 -7.14
CA VAL A 9 -16.35 6.92 -7.24
C VAL A 9 -17.07 5.99 -6.28
N SER A 10 -17.43 4.81 -6.78
CA SER A 10 -18.10 3.77 -6.00
C SER A 10 -17.14 2.83 -5.26
N CYS A 11 -15.83 3.03 -5.41
CA CYS A 11 -14.81 2.17 -4.82
C CYS A 11 -14.06 2.86 -3.67
N PRO A 12 -13.51 2.08 -2.71
CA PRO A 12 -12.66 2.63 -1.66
C PRO A 12 -11.43 3.34 -2.24
N ILE A 13 -11.09 4.50 -1.67
CA ILE A 13 -9.88 5.26 -2.04
C ILE A 13 -8.81 5.06 -0.97
N ALA A 14 -7.60 4.74 -1.41
CA ALA A 14 -6.40 4.81 -0.58
C ALA A 14 -5.51 5.96 -1.05
N LEU A 15 -5.01 6.79 -0.12
CA LEU A 15 -4.08 7.88 -0.41
C LEU A 15 -2.64 7.35 -0.38
N PHE A 16 -1.83 7.73 -1.36
CA PHE A 16 -0.40 7.45 -1.40
C PHE A 16 0.38 8.77 -1.26
N THR A 17 1.18 8.93 -0.21
CA THR A 17 1.95 10.16 0.05
C THR A 17 3.20 9.88 0.86
N TYR A 18 4.22 10.73 0.72
CA TYR A 18 5.36 10.75 1.64
C TYR A 18 4.97 11.26 3.03
N TYR A 19 5.80 10.97 4.02
CA TYR A 19 5.57 11.32 5.42
C TYR A 19 5.70 12.81 5.70
N ASN A 20 6.62 13.50 5.02
CA ASN A 20 6.88 14.93 5.26
C ASN A 20 5.63 15.83 5.11
N PRO A 21 4.79 15.69 4.06
CA PRO A 21 3.49 16.38 4.00
C PRO A 21 2.55 16.14 5.20
N ILE A 22 2.56 14.93 5.76
CA ILE A 22 1.76 14.56 6.94
C ILE A 22 2.31 15.30 8.16
N LEU A 23 3.62 15.25 8.37
CA LEU A 23 4.29 15.95 9.48
C LEU A 23 4.03 17.45 9.45
N LYS A 24 4.20 18.10 8.29
CA LYS A 24 3.97 19.55 8.12
C LYS A 24 2.54 19.98 8.48
N ARG A 25 1.55 19.10 8.33
CA ARG A 25 0.14 19.37 8.64
C ARG A 25 -0.25 18.96 10.06
N GLY A 26 0.61 18.22 10.76
CA GLY A 26 0.30 17.51 12.00
C GLY A 26 -0.44 16.21 11.72
N ILE A 27 0.02 15.11 12.31
CA ILE A 27 -0.48 13.75 12.05
C ILE A 27 -1.98 13.66 12.35
N GLU A 28 -2.41 14.08 13.55
CA GLU A 28 -3.82 13.99 13.97
C GLU A 28 -4.75 14.76 13.03
N LYS A 29 -4.37 16.02 12.72
CA LYS A 29 -5.14 16.89 11.84
C LYS A 29 -5.20 16.33 10.42
N PHE A 30 -4.10 15.80 9.91
CA PHE A 30 -4.05 15.16 8.60
C PHE A 30 -4.99 13.95 8.54
N MET A 31 -4.90 13.04 9.52
CA MET A 31 -5.72 11.83 9.55
C MET A 31 -7.21 12.15 9.64
N SER A 32 -7.61 13.07 10.51
CA SER A 32 -9.01 13.52 10.62
C SER A 32 -9.49 14.16 9.31
N THR A 33 -8.69 15.05 8.70
CA THR A 33 -9.06 15.69 7.43
C THR A 33 -9.27 14.67 6.32
N VAL A 34 -8.36 13.68 6.21
CA VAL A 34 -8.42 12.64 5.19
C VAL A 34 -9.61 11.71 5.41
N LYS A 35 -9.92 11.39 6.66
CA LYS A 35 -11.13 10.62 7.01
C LYS A 35 -12.41 11.35 6.65
N ASP A 36 -12.51 12.64 6.98
CA ASP A 36 -13.70 13.46 6.69
C ASP A 36 -13.97 13.60 5.18
N ILE A 37 -12.92 13.48 4.37
CA ILE A 37 -13.02 13.50 2.91
C ILE A 37 -13.56 12.17 2.35
N GLY A 38 -13.54 11.08 3.15
CA GLY A 38 -14.01 9.75 2.75
C GLY A 38 -12.91 8.83 2.20
N VAL A 39 -11.64 9.11 2.51
CA VAL A 39 -10.54 8.18 2.22
C VAL A 39 -10.60 7.00 3.20
N HIS A 40 -10.26 5.81 2.72
CA HIS A 40 -10.34 4.55 3.45
C HIS A 40 -8.96 4.02 3.86
N GLY A 41 -7.96 4.21 2.99
CA GLY A 41 -6.60 3.72 3.23
C GLY A 41 -5.52 4.79 3.11
N LEU A 42 -4.36 4.52 3.70
CA LEU A 42 -3.18 5.38 3.60
C LEU A 42 -1.94 4.51 3.37
N VAL A 43 -1.13 4.89 2.38
CA VAL A 43 0.19 4.32 2.09
C VAL A 43 1.24 5.41 2.27
N VAL A 44 2.21 5.16 3.15
CA VAL A 44 3.32 6.09 3.42
C VAL A 44 4.65 5.34 3.20
N PRO A 45 5.23 5.39 1.99
CA PRO A 45 6.26 4.44 1.58
C PRO A 45 7.63 4.69 2.22
N ASP A 46 7.86 5.88 2.75
CA ASP A 46 9.11 6.34 3.34
C ASP A 46 9.19 6.13 4.86
N VAL A 47 8.17 5.51 5.48
CA VAL A 47 8.17 5.22 6.92
C VAL A 47 8.44 3.73 7.17
N PRO A 48 9.56 3.37 7.82
CA PRO A 48 9.83 1.98 8.18
C PRO A 48 8.87 1.51 9.28
N LEU A 49 8.60 0.20 9.33
CA LEU A 49 7.67 -0.44 10.28
C LEU A 49 7.84 0.08 11.73
N GLU A 50 9.08 0.22 12.17
CA GLU A 50 9.46 0.64 13.52
C GLU A 50 8.95 2.06 13.86
N GLU A 51 8.86 2.94 12.88
CA GLU A 51 8.43 4.33 13.04
C GLU A 51 6.93 4.52 12.77
N THR A 52 6.23 3.47 12.31
CA THR A 52 4.79 3.56 12.02
C THR A 52 3.91 3.65 13.25
N GLY A 53 4.43 3.46 14.47
CA GLY A 53 3.62 3.36 15.69
C GLY A 53 2.62 4.51 15.88
N VAL A 54 3.07 5.76 15.66
CA VAL A 54 2.21 6.95 15.76
C VAL A 54 1.16 6.98 14.64
N LEU A 55 1.57 6.67 13.41
CA LEU A 55 0.66 6.60 12.25
C LEU A 55 -0.40 5.52 12.44
N ARG A 56 -0.02 4.33 12.89
CA ARG A 56 -0.93 3.20 13.15
C ARG A 56 -1.97 3.56 14.20
N LYS A 57 -1.53 4.16 15.32
CA LYS A 57 -2.42 4.60 16.39
C LYS A 57 -3.47 5.60 15.88
N GLU A 58 -3.03 6.62 15.14
CA GLU A 58 -3.96 7.62 14.60
C GLU A 58 -4.83 7.07 13.46
N ALA A 59 -4.32 6.15 12.65
CA ALA A 59 -5.09 5.48 11.60
C ALA A 59 -6.25 4.68 12.21
N VAL A 60 -5.99 3.87 13.24
CA VAL A 60 -7.02 3.12 13.99
C VAL A 60 -8.08 4.06 14.57
N LYS A 61 -7.66 5.14 15.23
CA LYS A 61 -8.56 6.16 15.81
C LYS A 61 -9.48 6.79 14.76
N ASN A 62 -8.96 7.00 13.55
CA ASN A 62 -9.71 7.60 12.45
C ASN A 62 -10.38 6.57 11.52
N LYS A 63 -10.34 5.27 11.85
CA LYS A 63 -10.86 4.18 10.99
C LYS A 63 -10.32 4.29 9.56
N LEU A 64 -9.01 4.48 9.46
CA LEU A 64 -8.22 4.44 8.23
C LEU A 64 -7.36 3.19 8.25
N GLU A 65 -7.28 2.49 7.13
CA GLU A 65 -6.41 1.33 6.96
C GLU A 65 -5.00 1.81 6.60
N LEU A 66 -4.04 1.61 7.50
CA LEU A 66 -2.64 1.88 7.20
C LEU A 66 -2.04 0.68 6.44
N VAL A 67 -1.84 0.88 5.14
CA VAL A 67 -1.26 -0.11 4.26
C VAL A 67 0.26 -0.04 4.36
N LEU A 68 0.88 -1.18 4.68
CA LEU A 68 2.33 -1.29 4.75
C LEU A 68 2.87 -2.05 3.53
N LEU A 69 4.15 -1.79 3.26
CA LEU A 69 4.83 -2.30 2.09
C LEU A 69 5.92 -3.31 2.41
N THR A 70 6.11 -4.27 1.51
CA THR A 70 7.21 -5.23 1.53
C THR A 70 7.82 -5.34 0.14
N THR A 71 9.00 -5.95 0.06
CA THR A 71 9.80 -6.07 -1.15
C THR A 71 10.38 -7.49 -1.28
N PRO A 72 10.80 -7.93 -2.48
CA PRO A 72 11.51 -9.20 -2.65
C PRO A 72 12.84 -9.30 -1.90
N THR A 73 13.37 -8.19 -1.41
CA THR A 73 14.59 -8.11 -0.60
C THR A 73 14.32 -8.07 0.89
N THR A 74 13.06 -7.93 1.31
CA THR A 74 12.68 -7.94 2.72
C THR A 74 12.87 -9.35 3.30
N PRO A 75 13.64 -9.51 4.41
CA PRO A 75 13.76 -10.81 5.07
C PRO A 75 12.42 -11.36 5.55
N THR A 76 12.24 -12.68 5.54
CA THR A 76 10.97 -13.35 5.87
C THR A 76 10.39 -12.94 7.21
N GLU A 77 11.21 -12.87 8.27
CA GLU A 77 10.76 -12.46 9.61
C GLU A 77 10.24 -11.02 9.62
N ARG A 78 10.91 -10.12 8.89
CA ARG A 78 10.46 -8.73 8.74
C ARG A 78 9.17 -8.65 7.90
N MET A 79 9.05 -9.48 6.86
CA MET A 79 7.84 -9.56 6.05
C MET A 79 6.63 -9.97 6.91
N LYS A 80 6.77 -11.00 7.77
CA LYS A 80 5.71 -11.41 8.69
C LYS A 80 5.28 -10.29 9.63
N ALA A 81 6.25 -9.57 10.21
CA ALA A 81 5.96 -8.43 11.09
C ALA A 81 5.23 -7.28 10.36
N ILE A 82 5.62 -6.98 9.12
CA ILE A 82 4.92 -6.01 8.26
C ILE A 82 3.49 -6.46 8.00
N VAL A 83 3.31 -7.71 7.61
CA VAL A 83 2.01 -8.30 7.27
C VAL A 83 1.07 -8.32 8.47
N GLU A 84 1.58 -8.62 9.66
CA GLU A 84 0.82 -8.57 10.91
C GLU A 84 0.37 -7.13 11.21
N ALA A 85 1.28 -6.16 11.06
CA ALA A 85 1.04 -4.76 11.39
C ALA A 85 0.19 -3.98 10.36
N ALA A 86 0.12 -4.44 9.11
CA ALA A 86 -0.62 -3.81 8.02
C ALA A 86 -2.13 -3.95 8.19
N ASP A 87 -2.90 -2.94 7.76
CA ASP A 87 -4.36 -2.99 7.68
C ASP A 87 -4.84 -2.92 6.23
N GLY A 88 -6.04 -3.43 5.96
CA GLY A 88 -6.64 -3.48 4.62
C GLY A 88 -5.96 -4.51 3.72
N PHE A 89 -4.79 -4.16 3.19
CA PHE A 89 -4.00 -5.02 2.30
C PHE A 89 -2.50 -4.78 2.49
N VAL A 90 -1.68 -5.70 1.96
CA VAL A 90 -0.22 -5.57 1.95
C VAL A 90 0.23 -5.13 0.56
N TYR A 91 1.09 -4.13 0.49
CA TYR A 91 1.59 -3.59 -0.77
C TYR A 91 2.98 -4.16 -1.10
N LEU A 92 3.04 -5.11 -2.03
CA LEU A 92 4.28 -5.70 -2.52
C LEU A 92 4.87 -4.84 -3.65
N VAL A 93 6.01 -4.22 -3.40
CA VAL A 93 6.78 -3.53 -4.45
C VAL A 93 7.64 -4.54 -5.20
N SER A 94 7.28 -4.82 -6.45
CA SER A 94 7.82 -5.91 -7.27
C SER A 94 9.24 -5.68 -7.81
N SER A 95 9.68 -4.43 -8.00
CA SER A 95 10.97 -4.13 -8.63
C SER A 95 12.01 -3.53 -7.69
N VAL A 96 13.21 -4.11 -7.73
CA VAL A 96 14.44 -3.51 -7.23
C VAL A 96 14.99 -2.61 -8.35
N GLY A 97 14.50 -1.37 -8.43
CA GLY A 97 15.02 -0.36 -9.36
C GLY A 97 14.57 -0.52 -10.83
N VAL A 98 14.56 0.62 -11.52
CA VAL A 98 14.13 0.93 -12.90
C VAL A 98 12.65 0.71 -13.27
N THR A 99 11.97 1.85 -13.48
CA THR A 99 10.74 2.00 -14.24
C THR A 99 10.93 1.44 -15.65
N GLY A 100 10.52 0.21 -15.89
CA GLY A 100 10.54 -0.42 -17.21
C GLY A 100 9.63 -1.64 -17.21
N ALA A 101 8.70 -1.69 -18.16
CA ALA A 101 7.80 -2.83 -18.34
C ALA A 101 8.63 -4.08 -18.67
N ARG A 102 8.82 -4.98 -17.69
CA ARG A 102 9.33 -6.33 -17.97
C ARG A 102 8.18 -7.21 -18.43
N ALA A 103 8.45 -8.04 -19.44
CA ALA A 103 7.46 -8.89 -20.10
C ALA A 103 6.93 -10.04 -19.21
N SER A 104 7.65 -10.36 -18.13
CA SER A 104 7.27 -11.39 -17.17
C SER A 104 7.36 -10.88 -15.74
N VAL A 105 6.34 -11.21 -14.95
CA VAL A 105 6.43 -11.16 -13.48
C VAL A 105 7.47 -12.22 -13.09
N SER A 106 8.58 -11.82 -12.48
CA SER A 106 9.65 -12.74 -12.09
C SER A 106 9.10 -13.88 -11.21
N ASP A 107 9.58 -15.11 -11.39
CA ASP A 107 9.23 -16.26 -10.54
C ASP A 107 9.42 -15.96 -9.04
N ARG A 108 10.35 -15.05 -8.73
CA ARG A 108 10.59 -14.55 -7.37
C ARG A 108 9.38 -13.84 -6.76
N VAL A 109 8.59 -13.12 -7.56
CA VAL A 109 7.35 -12.47 -7.11
C VAL A 109 6.27 -13.52 -6.81
N GLN A 110 6.19 -14.60 -7.59
CA GLN A 110 5.23 -15.67 -7.32
C GLN A 110 5.54 -16.40 -6.02
N THR A 111 6.80 -16.74 -5.78
CA THR A 111 7.22 -17.36 -4.51
C THR A 111 6.94 -16.42 -3.34
N LEU A 112 7.30 -15.14 -3.45
CA LEU A 112 7.02 -14.18 -2.39
C LEU A 112 5.52 -13.97 -2.13
N LEU A 113 4.70 -13.96 -3.19
CA LEU A 113 3.24 -13.91 -3.03
C LEU A 113 2.70 -15.13 -2.29
N ARG A 114 3.27 -16.32 -2.52
CA ARG A 114 2.93 -17.53 -1.74
C ARG A 114 3.34 -17.35 -0.28
N ASP A 115 4.57 -16.95 -0.02
CA ASP A 115 5.08 -16.76 1.36
C ASP A 115 4.25 -15.73 2.16
N ILE A 116 3.85 -14.63 1.49
CA ILE A 116 2.96 -13.63 2.10
C ILE A 116 1.58 -14.23 2.37
N LYS A 117 0.99 -14.96 1.41
CA LYS A 117 -0.33 -15.62 1.55
C LYS A 117 -0.33 -16.74 2.59
N GLU A 118 0.81 -17.38 2.85
CA GLU A 118 0.97 -18.32 3.96
C GLU A 118 0.99 -17.60 5.32
N SER A 119 1.41 -16.34 5.34
CA SER A 119 1.50 -15.52 6.55
C SER A 119 0.24 -14.68 6.82
N THR A 120 -0.68 -14.55 5.85
CA THR A 120 -1.92 -13.79 6.03
C THR A 120 -3.03 -14.13 5.05
N THR A 121 -4.26 -13.88 5.47
CA THR A 121 -5.46 -13.87 4.62
C THR A 121 -5.73 -12.50 3.99
N LYS A 122 -4.97 -11.45 4.36
CA LYS A 122 -5.12 -10.10 3.81
C LYS A 122 -4.82 -10.10 2.31
N PRO A 123 -5.57 -9.33 1.50
CA PRO A 123 -5.25 -9.14 0.10
C PRO A 123 -3.82 -8.61 -0.08
N VAL A 124 -3.19 -8.98 -1.20
CA VAL A 124 -1.88 -8.46 -1.60
C VAL A 124 -2.03 -7.68 -2.89
N ALA A 125 -1.63 -6.42 -2.84
CA ALA A 125 -1.50 -5.55 -4.00
C ALA A 125 -0.06 -5.60 -4.50
N VAL A 126 0.14 -5.75 -5.81
CA VAL A 126 1.48 -5.76 -6.40
C VAL A 126 1.73 -4.48 -7.17
N GLY A 127 2.68 -3.70 -6.68
CA GLY A 127 3.20 -2.50 -7.33
C GLY A 127 4.27 -2.83 -8.34
N PHE A 128 4.09 -2.34 -9.58
CA PHE A 128 5.04 -2.41 -10.70
C PHE A 128 5.16 -3.80 -11.38
N GLY A 129 5.21 -3.80 -12.72
CA GLY A 129 5.34 -5.02 -13.54
C GLY A 129 4.03 -5.71 -13.94
N ILE A 130 2.88 -5.24 -13.44
CA ILE A 130 1.55 -5.67 -13.91
C ILE A 130 1.11 -4.73 -15.03
N SER A 131 1.39 -5.11 -16.28
CA SER A 131 1.04 -4.33 -17.48
C SER A 131 -0.05 -4.99 -18.34
N LYS A 132 -0.49 -6.20 -17.97
CA LYS A 132 -1.38 -7.04 -18.75
C LYS A 132 -2.47 -7.66 -17.87
N PRO A 133 -3.74 -7.75 -18.33
CA PRO A 133 -4.82 -8.41 -17.58
C PRO A 133 -4.52 -9.85 -17.18
N GLU A 134 -3.72 -10.56 -17.98
CA GLU A 134 -3.32 -11.95 -17.71
C GLU A 134 -2.53 -12.06 -16.40
N HIS A 135 -1.69 -11.08 -16.07
CA HIS A 135 -0.91 -11.08 -14.83
C HIS A 135 -1.83 -10.97 -13.59
N VAL A 136 -2.97 -10.29 -13.70
CA VAL A 136 -3.96 -10.18 -12.62
C VAL A 136 -4.68 -11.50 -12.41
N LYS A 137 -5.16 -12.13 -13.50
CA LYS A 137 -5.86 -13.41 -13.45
C LYS A 137 -4.97 -14.54 -12.93
N GLN A 138 -3.70 -14.58 -13.33
CA GLN A 138 -2.78 -15.64 -12.96
C GLN A 138 -2.39 -15.61 -11.48
N HIS A 139 -2.37 -14.43 -10.83
CA HIS A 139 -1.81 -14.29 -9.48
C HIS A 139 -2.84 -13.99 -8.39
N GLY A 140 -4.10 -13.68 -8.76
CA GLY A 140 -5.16 -13.34 -7.80
C GLY A 140 -4.72 -12.19 -6.91
N VAL A 141 -4.16 -11.15 -7.53
CA VAL A 141 -3.63 -9.96 -6.88
C VAL A 141 -4.54 -8.77 -7.15
N LEU A 142 -4.62 -7.85 -6.20
CA LEU A 142 -5.29 -6.58 -6.45
C LEU A 142 -4.44 -5.75 -7.40
N MET A 143 -5.04 -5.32 -8.51
CA MET A 143 -4.44 -4.31 -9.37
C MET A 143 -4.61 -2.96 -8.70
N VAL A 144 -3.52 -2.39 -8.20
CA VAL A 144 -3.51 -1.03 -7.67
C VAL A 144 -2.95 -0.12 -8.75
N SER A 145 -3.80 0.75 -9.28
CA SER A 145 -3.35 1.85 -10.13
C SER A 145 -2.83 2.95 -9.22
N LEU A 146 -1.51 3.18 -9.21
CA LEU A 146 -0.92 4.28 -8.46
C LEU A 146 -0.91 5.52 -9.33
N LEU A 147 -1.71 6.49 -8.93
CA LEU A 147 -1.51 7.88 -9.34
C LEU A 147 -0.43 8.48 -8.44
N VAL A 148 0.80 8.46 -8.94
CA VAL A 148 1.88 9.26 -8.35
C VAL A 148 1.63 10.70 -8.77
N VAL A 149 1.27 11.55 -7.80
CA VAL A 149 1.18 13.00 -8.04
C VAL A 149 2.56 13.58 -7.74
N PRO A 150 3.35 13.99 -8.75
CA PRO A 150 4.56 14.74 -8.49
C PRO A 150 4.16 16.10 -7.87
N TRP A 151 4.83 16.48 -6.78
CA TRP A 151 4.80 17.84 -6.26
C TRP A 151 5.96 18.62 -6.87
#